data_AF-A0AAN8VUE2-F1
#
_entry.id   AF-A0AAN8VUE2-F1
#
_cell.length_a   1.000
_cell.length_b   1.000
_cell.length_c   1.000
_cell.angle_alpha   90.00
_cell.angle_beta   90.00
_cell.angle_gamma   90.00
#
_symmetry.space_group_name_H-M   'P 1'
#
loop_
_entity.id
_entity.type
_entity.pdbx_description
1 polymer ?
#
loop_
_entity_poly.entity_id
_entity_poly.type
_entity_poly.pdbx_seq_one_letter_code
_entity_poly.pdbx_strand_id
1 'polypeptide(L)' 'SLVFIEDRLRLVELKNGETYNVHLVNCDTRMNIHLREVIYVSNDGDRFWRMPECYICGNTIKYL' A
#
# COMPACT_ATOMS: atom_id res chain seq x y z
N SER A 1 2.91 24.07 6.01
CA SER A 1 3.52 22.75 5.78
C SER A 1 2.43 21.72 5.56
N LEU A 2 1.83 21.71 4.37
CA LEU A 2 0.93 20.65 3.91
C LEU A 2 1.56 20.18 2.60
N VAL A 3 2.34 19.11 2.67
CA VAL A 3 2.79 18.44 1.45
C VAL A 3 1.54 17.77 0.91
N PHE A 4 0.91 18.39 -0.09
CA PHE A 4 0.07 17.68 -1.02
C PHE A 4 0.94 16.54 -1.54
N ILE A 5 0.66 15.32 -1.08
CA ILE A 5 1.17 14.13 -1.74
C ILE A 5 0.46 14.14 -3.08
N GLU A 6 1.09 14.80 -4.06
CA GLU A 6 0.76 14.60 -5.47
C GLU A 6 0.64 13.09 -5.69
N ASP A 7 -0.36 12.73 -6.47
CA ASP A 7 -0.81 11.40 -6.85
C ASP A 7 0.34 10.46 -7.29
N ARG A 8 1.18 10.07 -6.32
CA ARG A 8 2.40 9.33 -6.56
C ARG A 8 2.10 7.89 -6.20
N LEU A 9 2.10 7.05 -7.22
CA LEU A 9 2.09 5.61 -7.07
C LEU A 9 3.24 5.20 -6.12
N ARG A 10 2.89 4.44 -5.08
CA ARG A 10 3.82 3.84 -4.12
C ARG A 10 3.76 2.33 -4.25
N LEU A 11 4.89 1.68 -4.03
CA LEU A 11 4.97 0.23 -3.90
C LEU A 11 5.09 -0.10 -2.41
N VAL A 12 4.13 -0.84 -1.88
CA VAL A 12 4.17 -1.32 -0.50
C VAL A 12 4.45 -2.81 -0.51
N GLU A 13 5.53 -3.24 0.14
CA GLU A 13 5.82 -4.66 0.38
C GLU A 13 5.52 -5.02 1.83
N LEU A 14 4.77 -6.10 2.03
CA LEU A 14 4.49 -6.66 3.34
C LEU A 14 5.52 -7.71 3.72
N LYS A 15 5.64 -7.99 5.02
CA LYS A 15 6.58 -8.97 5.57
C LYS A 15 6.35 -10.40 5.06
N ASN A 16 5.15 -10.72 4.59
CA ASN A 16 4.81 -12.00 3.97
C ASN A 16 5.17 -12.07 2.47
N GLY A 17 5.77 -11.03 1.89
CA GLY A 17 6.18 -10.97 0.49
C GLY A 17 5.10 -10.48 -0.49
N GLU A 18 3.90 -10.16 0.00
CA GLU A 18 2.86 -9.54 -0.82
C GLU A 18 3.23 -8.10 -1.19
N THR A 19 2.88 -7.70 -2.41
CA THR A 19 3.15 -6.33 -2.90
C THR A 19 1.88 -5.63 -3.35
N TYR A 20 1.83 -4.33 -3.10
CA TYR A 20 0.69 -3.47 -3.40
C TYR A 20 1.19 -2.22 -4.13
N ASN A 21 0.72 -2.01 -5.36
CA ASN A 21 0.92 -0.75 -6.07
C ASN A 21 -0.30 0.14 -5.83
N VAL A 22 -0.09 1.33 -5.26
CA VAL A 22 -1.17 2.08 -4.59
C VAL A 22 -1.01 3.58 -4.68
N HIS A 23 -2.12 4.28 -4.50
CA HIS A 23 -2.14 5.69 -4.15
C HIS A 23 -2.30 5.81 -2.63
N LEU A 24 -1.27 6.31 -1.95
CA LEU A 24 -1.29 6.48 -0.50
C LEU A 24 -2.17 7.67 -0.13
N VAL A 25 -3.29 7.40 0.54
CA VAL A 25 -4.24 8.42 0.97
C VAL A 25 -3.87 8.99 2.33
N ASN A 26 -3.55 8.11 3.28
CA ASN A 26 -3.24 8.49 4.65
C ASN A 26 -2.28 7.49 5.30
N CYS A 27 -1.47 7.98 6.23
CA CYS A 27 -0.54 7.19 7.06
C CYS A 27 -0.52 7.78 8.47
N ASP A 28 -0.77 6.95 9.48
CA ASP A 28 -0.69 7.36 10.88
C ASP A 28 0.73 7.19 11.47
N THR A 29 0.93 7.62 12.72
CA THR A 29 2.23 7.52 13.41
C THR A 29 2.66 6.08 13.72
N ARG A 30 1.78 5.10 13.56
CA ARG A 30 2.06 3.66 13.71
C ARG A 30 2.21 2.95 12.35
N MET A 31 2.29 3.73 11.27
CA MET A 31 2.36 3.26 9.89
C MET A 31 1.12 2.49 9.41
N ASN A 32 -0.04 2.62 10.07
CA ASN A 32 -1.27 2.12 9.46
C ASN A 32 -1.61 2.99 8.26
N ILE A 33 -1.86 2.37 7.11
CA ILE A 33 -2.04 3.08 5.85
C ILE A 33 -3.42 2.81 5.25
N HIS A 34 -3.98 3.87 4.67
CA HIS A 34 -5.17 3.81 3.83
C HIS A 34 -4.78 4.07 2.38
N LEU A 35 -5.22 3.17 1.51
CA LEU A 35 -4.76 3.03 0.14
C LEU A 35 -5.95 3.09 -0.81
N ARG A 36 -5.75 3.66 -2.00
CA ARG A 36 -6.73 3.66 -3.10
C ARG A 36 -6.12 3.18 -4.41
N GLU A 37 -6.99 2.75 -5.31
CA GLU A 37 -6.64 2.24 -6.64
C GLU A 37 -5.54 1.17 -6.58
N VAL A 38 -5.78 0.20 -5.70
CA VAL A 38 -4.78 -0.79 -5.29
C VAL A 38 -4.68 -1.90 -6.32
N ILE A 39 -3.46 -2.19 -6.75
CA ILE A 39 -3.10 -3.42 -7.47
C ILE A 39 -2.33 -4.31 -6.51
N TYR A 40 -2.97 -5.37 -6.05
CA TYR A 40 -2.38 -6.39 -5.19
C TYR A 40 -1.76 -7.50 -6.05
N VAL A 41 -0.55 -7.91 -5.68
CA VAL A 41 0.15 -9.06 -6.26
C VAL A 41 0.43 -10.06 -5.14
N SER A 42 0.00 -11.30 -5.35
CA SER A 42 0.34 -12.40 -4.43
C SER A 42 1.85 -12.61 -4.37
N ASN A 43 2.34 -13.12 -3.25
CA ASN A 43 3.77 -13.44 -3.06
C ASN A 43 4.33 -14.37 -4.16
N ASP A 44 3.51 -15.25 -4.74
CA ASP A 44 3.92 -16.15 -5.83
C ASP A 44 4.01 -15.47 -7.21
N GLY A 45 3.66 -14.17 -7.31
CA GLY A 45 3.73 -13.38 -8.56
C GLY A 45 2.67 -13.71 -9.63
N ASP A 46 1.91 -14.79 -9.45
CA ASP A 46 1.00 -15.32 -10.49
C ASP A 46 -0.39 -14.67 -10.51
N ARG A 47 -0.78 -13.96 -9.45
CA ARG A 47 -2.15 -13.43 -9.32
C ARG A 47 -2.15 -11.95 -8.98
N PHE A 48 -3.01 -11.23 -9.69
CA PHE A 48 -3.20 -9.79 -9.57
C PHE A 48 -4.66 -9.49 -9.29
N TRP A 49 -4.92 -8.58 -8.34
CA TRP A 49 -6.26 -8.10 -8.03
C TRP A 49 -6.28 -6.59 -8.01
N ARG A 50 -7.39 -6.01 -8.50
CA ARG A 50 -7.64 -4.57 -8.42
C ARG A 50 -8.71 -4.32 -7.38
N MET A 51 -8.41 -3.44 -6.43
CA MET A 51 -9.31 -3.08 -5.35
C MET A 51 -9.44 -1.56 -5.28
N PRO A 52 -10.66 -1.02 -5.06
CA PRO A 52 -10.85 0.42 -4.98
C PRO A 52 -10.15 1.03 -3.75
N GLU A 53 -10.15 0.31 -2.62
CA GLU A 53 -9.53 0.74 -1.37
C GLU A 53 -8.96 -0.46 -0.60
N CYS A 54 -7.95 -0.20 0.24
CA CYS A 54 -7.37 -1.18 1.16
C CYS A 54 -6.83 -0.50 2.42
N TYR A 55 -6.92 -1.19 3.55
CA TYR A 55 -6.33 -0.78 4.82
C TYR A 55 -5.28 -1.81 5.24
N ILE A 56 -4.07 -1.35 5.53
CA ILE A 56 -2.96 -2.19 5.94
C ILE A 56 -2.43 -1.72 7.30
N CYS A 57 -2.28 -2.66 8.22
CA CYS A 57 -1.69 -2.40 9.53
C CYS A 57 -0.18 -2.17 9.41
N GLY A 58 0.33 -1.11 10.03
CA GLY A 58 1.74 -0.72 9.88
C GLY A 58 2.75 -1.74 10.38
N ASN A 59 2.35 -2.61 11.31
CA ASN A 59 3.20 -3.68 11.82
C ASN A 59 3.46 -4.81 10.79
N THR A 60 2.64 -4.93 9.74
CA THR A 60 2.83 -5.92 8.67
C THR A 60 3.68 -5.40 7.51
N ILE A 61 3.92 -4.09 7.44
CA ILE A 61 4.71 -3.45 6.39
C ILE A 61 6.20 -3.76 6.58
N LYS A 62 6.87 -4.07 5.47
CA LYS A 62 8.33 -4.20 5.40
C LYS A 62 8.97 -2.92 4.89
N TYR A 63 8.47 -2.38 3.77
CA TYR A 63 8.85 -1.07 3.25
C TYR A 63 7.73 -0.44 2.38
N LEU A 64 7.81 0.87 2.18
CA LEU A 64 6.88 1.71 1.42
C LEU A 64 7.64 2.65 0.46
#